data_AF-A0A031JP17-F1
#
_entry.id   AF-A0A031JP17-F1
#
_cell.length_a   1.000
_cell.length_b   1.000
_cell.length_c   1.000
_cell.angle_alpha   90.00
_cell.angle_beta   90.00
_cell.angle_gamma   90.00
#
_symmetry.space_group_name_H-M   'P 1'
#
loop_
_entity.id
_entity.type
_entity.pdbx_description
1 polymer ?
#
loop_
_entity_poly.entity_id
_entity_poly.type
_entity_poly.pdbx_seq_one_letter_code
_entity_poly.pdbx_strand_id
1 'polypeptide(L)'
;MEPEENRWMSAREAYELTARHYSQAAAYEGDGLSDVVSNILLGKMYSGLVPATASFFEWGRINGRLRKWIVAYKLEEGIVPREFWKEMHVVGASSSIDWMSGDFHFSSQAQGFWKHHWIGGATGTKLDRAAFEQAVLADLRPAPLSALNEQTEPARAGGRKPSNWWPDVAEELAILIHEQGLPESQEALIAAIQSAVTAKGKPEPSRSQLQPVVRSIFSRIKEAGN
;
A
#
# COMPACT_ATOMS: atom_id res chain seq x y z
N MET A 1 -0.47 34.80 4.44
CA MET A 1 0.20 34.11 3.34
C MET A 1 1.46 33.53 3.93
N GLU A 2 1.51 32.21 4.13
CA GLU A 2 2.79 31.57 4.41
C GLU A 2 3.69 31.73 3.17
N PRO A 3 5.01 31.93 3.35
CA PRO A 3 5.93 31.94 2.24
C PRO A 3 5.84 30.60 1.48
N GLU A 4 5.80 30.63 0.15
CA GLU A 4 5.74 29.43 -0.71
C GLU A 4 6.87 28.43 -0.40
N GLU A 5 7.99 28.90 0.15
CA GLU A 5 9.10 28.06 0.60
C GLU A 5 8.72 27.02 1.67
N ASN A 6 7.66 27.25 2.45
CA ASN A 6 7.26 26.30 3.50
C ASN A 6 6.24 25.25 3.04
N ARG A 7 5.74 25.36 1.79
CA ARG A 7 4.71 24.48 1.26
C ARG A 7 5.22 23.05 1.04
N TRP A 8 6.45 22.91 0.59
CA TRP A 8 7.03 21.64 0.21
C TRP A 8 8.02 21.14 1.26
N MET A 9 7.85 19.91 1.73
CA MET A 9 8.79 19.22 2.60
C MET A 9 9.57 18.17 1.83
N SER A 10 10.81 17.89 2.25
CA SER A 10 11.59 16.81 1.64
C SER A 10 10.96 15.44 1.92
N ALA A 11 11.14 14.49 0.99
CA ALA A 11 10.76 13.09 1.21
C ALA A 11 11.35 12.52 2.51
N ARG A 12 12.58 12.91 2.83
CA ARG A 12 13.28 12.54 4.08
C ARG A 12 12.53 13.04 5.31
N GLU A 13 12.18 14.31 5.33
CA GLU A 13 11.46 14.92 6.47
C GLU A 13 10.10 14.24 6.67
N ALA A 14 9.34 14.01 5.58
CA ALA A 14 8.08 13.29 5.62
C ALA A 14 8.26 11.88 6.23
N TYR A 15 9.26 11.14 5.76
CA TYR A 15 9.59 9.81 6.26
C TYR A 15 9.97 9.82 7.74
N GLU A 16 10.89 10.70 8.16
CA GLU A 16 11.34 10.80 9.55
C GLU A 16 10.20 11.19 10.50
N LEU A 17 9.31 12.10 10.07
CA LEU A 17 8.11 12.48 10.83
C LEU A 17 7.16 11.30 10.98
N THR A 18 6.81 10.62 9.89
CA THR A 18 5.93 9.45 9.94
C THR A 18 6.55 8.34 10.78
N ALA A 19 7.83 8.02 10.60
CA ALA A 19 8.53 7.01 11.38
C ALA A 19 8.52 7.34 12.88
N ARG A 20 8.84 8.59 13.26
CA ARG A 20 8.79 9.04 14.65
C ARG A 20 7.39 8.90 15.25
N HIS A 21 6.36 9.25 14.49
CA HIS A 21 4.98 9.14 14.96
C HIS A 21 4.56 7.68 15.17
N TYR A 22 4.90 6.77 14.25
CA TYR A 22 4.56 5.35 14.37
C TYR A 22 5.40 4.61 15.41
N SER A 23 6.66 5.00 15.62
CA SER A 23 7.49 4.43 16.69
C SER A 23 6.98 4.83 18.08
N GLN A 24 6.51 6.07 18.24
CA GLN A 24 5.95 6.56 19.51
C GLN A 24 4.61 5.93 19.86
N ALA A 25 3.83 5.49 18.86
CA ALA A 25 2.56 4.82 19.06
C ALA A 25 2.67 3.36 19.56
N ALA A 26 3.89 2.87 19.84
CA ALA A 26 4.21 1.51 20.33
C ALA A 26 3.66 0.35 19.47
N ALA A 27 3.21 0.64 18.24
CA ALA A 27 2.59 -0.35 17.36
C ALA A 27 3.61 -1.18 16.55
N TYR A 28 4.84 -0.69 16.38
CA TYR A 28 5.87 -1.34 15.56
C TYR A 28 7.26 -1.07 16.15
N GLU A 29 7.86 -2.05 16.82
CA GLU A 29 9.30 -2.08 17.11
C GLU A 29 9.98 -3.09 16.16
N GLY A 30 11.05 -2.67 15.47
CA GLY A 30 11.90 -3.53 14.65
C GLY A 30 11.89 -3.27 13.14
N ASP A 31 12.42 -4.24 12.37
CA ASP A 31 12.76 -4.14 10.94
C ASP A 31 11.58 -3.81 10.01
N GLY A 32 10.33 -3.94 10.47
CA GLY A 32 9.12 -3.68 9.68
C GLY A 32 8.66 -2.22 9.63
N LEU A 33 9.22 -1.33 10.46
CA LEU A 33 8.79 0.08 10.50
C LEU A 33 9.03 0.78 9.16
N SER A 34 10.14 0.47 8.48
CA SER A 34 10.47 1.09 7.19
C SER A 34 9.46 0.74 6.10
N ASP A 35 9.04 -0.54 6.03
CA ASP A 35 8.03 -1.00 5.09
C ASP A 35 6.67 -0.38 5.38
N VAL A 36 6.28 -0.30 6.66
CA VAL A 36 5.01 0.31 7.08
C VAL A 36 4.96 1.78 6.68
N VAL A 37 6.00 2.55 7.04
CA VAL A 37 6.09 3.98 6.70
C VAL A 37 6.07 4.18 5.19
N SER A 38 6.86 3.39 4.44
CA SER A 38 6.91 3.47 2.98
C SER A 38 5.55 3.20 2.35
N ASN A 39 4.84 2.16 2.81
CA ASN A 39 3.52 1.80 2.30
C ASN A 39 2.47 2.88 2.59
N ILE A 40 2.50 3.50 3.77
CA ILE A 40 1.60 4.60 4.11
C ILE A 40 1.84 5.78 3.17
N LEU A 41 3.08 6.25 3.07
CA LEU A 41 3.40 7.41 2.26
C LEU A 41 3.09 7.18 0.78
N LEU A 42 3.52 6.03 0.21
CA LEU A 42 3.18 5.66 -1.15
C LEU A 42 1.66 5.57 -1.36
N GLY A 43 0.93 4.98 -0.42
CA GLY A 43 -0.53 4.88 -0.49
C GLY A 43 -1.22 6.26 -0.50
N LYS A 44 -0.69 7.23 0.25
CA LYS A 44 -1.22 8.61 0.28
C LYS A 44 -0.88 9.40 -0.99
N MET A 45 0.31 9.20 -1.55
CA MET A 45 0.69 9.80 -2.85
C MET A 45 -0.12 9.19 -4.00
N TYR A 46 -0.28 7.86 -4.00
CA TYR A 46 -1.10 7.13 -4.96
C TYR A 46 -2.58 7.56 -4.92
N SER A 47 -3.16 7.68 -3.73
CA SER A 47 -4.55 8.14 -3.58
C SER A 47 -4.75 9.63 -3.92
N GLY A 48 -3.66 10.39 -4.14
CA GLY A 48 -3.70 11.82 -4.43
C GLY A 48 -3.97 12.68 -3.19
N LEU A 49 -3.97 12.08 -1.99
CA LEU A 49 -4.17 12.81 -0.73
C LEU A 49 -2.94 13.62 -0.34
N VAL A 50 -1.75 13.18 -0.74
CA VAL A 50 -0.51 13.92 -0.54
C VAL A 50 0.15 14.14 -1.91
N PRO A 51 -0.08 15.31 -2.53
CA PRO A 51 0.61 15.68 -3.76
C PRO A 51 2.13 15.70 -3.55
N ALA A 52 2.85 15.29 -4.58
CA ALA A 52 4.30 15.29 -4.59
C ALA A 52 4.83 15.99 -5.84
N THR A 53 5.95 16.69 -5.69
CA THR A 53 6.72 17.28 -6.78
C THR A 53 8.06 16.58 -6.89
N ALA A 54 8.70 16.67 -8.07
CA ALA A 54 10.05 16.20 -8.27
C ALA A 54 10.85 17.20 -9.11
N SER A 55 12.16 17.25 -8.87
CA SER A 55 13.11 18.06 -9.66
C SER A 55 13.41 17.43 -11.02
N PHE A 56 13.22 16.12 -11.13
CA PHE A 56 13.27 15.39 -12.39
C PHE A 56 12.24 14.27 -12.38
N PHE A 57 11.52 14.11 -13.48
CA PHE A 57 10.48 13.10 -13.64
C PHE A 57 10.49 12.51 -15.05
N GLU A 58 10.59 11.18 -15.10
CA GLU A 58 10.43 10.40 -16.32
C GLU A 58 9.45 9.25 -16.08
N TRP A 59 8.53 9.05 -17.01
CA TRP A 59 7.61 7.92 -16.99
C TRP A 59 7.25 7.49 -18.40
N GLY A 60 7.44 6.22 -18.70
CA GLY A 60 7.33 5.74 -20.05
C GLY A 60 7.13 4.24 -20.17
N ARG A 61 6.91 3.86 -21.43
CA ARG A 61 6.70 2.47 -21.83
C ARG A 61 7.80 2.05 -22.78
N ILE A 62 8.42 0.92 -22.50
CA ILE A 62 9.38 0.26 -23.36
C ILE A 62 8.63 -0.85 -24.12
N ASN A 63 8.67 -0.77 -25.46
CA ASN A 63 8.19 -1.82 -26.36
C ASN A 63 9.38 -2.33 -27.19
N GLY A 64 10.01 -3.42 -26.76
CA GLY A 64 11.20 -3.96 -27.42
C GLY A 64 12.40 -3.00 -27.33
N ARG A 65 12.96 -2.58 -28.46
CA ARG A 65 14.07 -1.60 -28.52
C ARG A 65 13.61 -0.14 -28.51
N LEU A 66 12.31 0.12 -28.64
CA LEU A 66 11.76 1.47 -28.68
C LEU A 66 11.31 1.89 -27.27
N ARG A 67 12.01 2.88 -26.70
CA ARG A 67 11.53 3.61 -25.52
C ARG A 67 10.57 4.68 -25.99
N LYS A 68 9.28 4.52 -25.70
CA LYS A 68 8.29 5.58 -25.89
C LYS A 68 8.03 6.21 -24.54
N TRP A 69 8.69 7.32 -24.27
CA TRP A 69 8.39 8.15 -23.11
C TRP A 69 6.97 8.68 -23.25
N ILE A 70 6.15 8.44 -22.22
CA ILE A 70 4.78 8.96 -22.18
C ILE A 70 4.84 10.38 -21.63
N VAL A 71 5.73 10.61 -20.66
CA VAL A 71 6.07 11.93 -20.12
C VAL A 71 7.55 11.97 -19.72
N ALA A 72 8.30 12.97 -20.17
CA ALA A 72 9.61 13.30 -19.64
C ALA A 72 9.67 14.82 -19.50
N TYR A 73 9.56 15.31 -18.27
CA TYR A 73 9.67 16.74 -17.98
C TYR A 73 10.92 16.97 -17.15
N LYS A 74 11.80 17.84 -17.68
CA LYS A 74 12.85 18.48 -16.90
C LYS A 74 12.28 19.82 -16.41
N LEU A 75 11.31 19.75 -15.51
CA LEU A 75 10.77 20.94 -14.86
C LEU A 75 11.67 21.30 -13.69
N GLU A 76 11.83 22.60 -13.41
CA GLU A 76 12.56 23.05 -12.22
C GLU A 76 11.95 22.43 -10.95
N GLU A 77 10.61 22.34 -10.88
CA GLU A 77 9.85 21.44 -9.99
C GLU A 77 8.47 21.15 -10.63
N GLY A 78 8.13 19.87 -10.84
CA GLY A 78 6.86 19.46 -11.47
C GLY A 78 6.05 18.53 -10.58
N ILE A 79 4.72 18.68 -10.56
CA ILE A 79 3.83 17.74 -9.86
C ILE A 79 3.94 16.36 -10.52
N VAL A 80 4.27 15.35 -9.73
CA VAL A 80 4.33 13.96 -10.17
C VAL A 80 2.91 13.39 -10.22
N PRO A 81 2.45 12.88 -11.38
CA PRO A 81 1.10 12.35 -11.52
C PRO A 81 0.83 11.17 -10.57
N ARG A 82 -0.41 11.06 -10.08
CA ARG A 82 -0.83 9.93 -9.22
C ARG A 82 -0.62 8.56 -9.87
N GLU A 83 -0.69 8.49 -11.19
CA GLU A 83 -0.52 7.25 -11.95
C GLU A 83 0.92 6.72 -11.86
N PHE A 84 1.92 7.60 -11.72
CA PHE A 84 3.29 7.18 -11.42
C PHE A 84 3.36 6.47 -10.07
N TRP A 85 2.78 7.08 -9.02
CA TRP A 85 2.75 6.51 -7.67
C TRP A 85 1.97 5.20 -7.62
N LYS A 86 0.91 5.07 -8.43
CA LYS A 86 0.17 3.81 -8.61
C LYS A 86 1.08 2.69 -9.10
N GLU A 87 1.79 2.92 -10.21
CA GLU A 87 2.69 1.92 -10.78
C GLU A 87 3.78 1.56 -9.77
N MET A 88 4.37 2.56 -9.11
CA MET A 88 5.40 2.33 -8.09
C MET A 88 4.89 1.47 -6.92
N HIS A 89 3.68 1.74 -6.43
CA HIS A 89 3.06 0.98 -5.34
C HIS A 89 2.72 -0.46 -5.77
N VAL A 90 2.32 -0.68 -7.03
CA VAL A 90 1.98 -2.01 -7.56
C VAL A 90 3.23 -2.86 -7.84
N VAL A 91 4.33 -2.25 -8.29
CA VAL A 91 5.55 -2.96 -8.70
C VAL A 91 6.32 -3.55 -7.51
N GLY A 92 6.14 -3.00 -6.31
CA GLY A 92 6.68 -3.57 -5.07
C GLY A 92 8.19 -3.81 -5.14
N ALA A 93 8.62 -5.06 -5.02
CA ALA A 93 10.04 -5.46 -4.93
C ALA A 93 10.92 -5.07 -6.15
N SER A 94 10.33 -4.74 -7.31
CA SER A 94 11.08 -4.23 -8.48
C SER A 94 11.17 -2.70 -8.51
N SER A 95 10.86 -2.05 -7.39
CA SER A 95 11.05 -0.62 -7.19
C SER A 95 12.25 -0.35 -6.29
N SER A 96 12.91 0.78 -6.52
CA SER A 96 13.92 1.35 -5.66
C SER A 96 13.33 2.63 -5.05
N ILE A 97 13.18 2.62 -3.73
CA ILE A 97 12.65 3.73 -2.94
C ILE A 97 13.79 4.21 -2.03
N ASP A 98 14.24 5.44 -2.24
CA ASP A 98 15.18 6.10 -1.34
C ASP A 98 14.58 7.39 -0.79
N TRP A 99 13.98 7.27 0.40
CA TRP A 99 13.40 8.41 1.12
C TRP A 99 14.44 9.45 1.53
N MET A 100 15.72 9.07 1.65
CA MET A 100 16.76 9.97 2.14
C MET A 100 17.18 10.98 1.07
N SER A 101 17.30 10.52 -0.17
CA SER A 101 17.56 11.38 -1.34
C SER A 101 16.27 11.92 -1.97
N GLY A 102 15.13 11.25 -1.75
CA GLY A 102 13.87 11.54 -2.43
C GLY A 102 13.84 10.98 -3.85
N ASP A 103 14.58 9.89 -4.08
CA ASP A 103 14.71 9.25 -5.38
C ASP A 103 13.89 7.96 -5.45
N PHE A 104 13.12 7.86 -6.52
CA PHE A 104 12.09 6.84 -6.69
C PHE A 104 12.16 6.27 -8.09
N HIS A 105 12.44 4.98 -8.21
CA HIS A 105 12.54 4.32 -9.51
C HIS A 105 11.76 3.02 -9.52
N PHE A 106 11.17 2.69 -10.66
CA PHE A 106 10.58 1.36 -10.86
C PHE A 106 10.76 0.88 -12.29
N SER A 107 10.77 -0.45 -12.42
CA SER A 107 10.65 -1.14 -13.71
C SER A 107 9.63 -2.25 -13.57
N SER A 108 8.48 -2.11 -14.21
CA SER A 108 7.47 -3.18 -14.29
C SER A 108 7.63 -3.97 -15.59
N GLN A 109 7.54 -5.29 -15.50
CA GLN A 109 7.23 -6.12 -16.66
C GLN A 109 5.76 -6.48 -16.59
N ALA A 110 4.93 -6.02 -17.53
CA ALA A 110 3.58 -6.53 -17.62
C ALA A 110 3.63 -8.03 -17.96
N GLN A 111 3.05 -8.87 -17.08
CA GLN A 111 2.84 -10.28 -17.37
C GLN A 111 1.62 -10.41 -18.32
N GLY A 112 1.83 -10.91 -19.54
CA GLY A 112 0.76 -11.11 -20.52
C GLY A 112 1.23 -11.12 -21.98
N PHE A 113 0.31 -11.39 -22.91
CA PHE A 113 0.55 -11.49 -24.36
C PHE A 113 1.11 -10.19 -24.97
N TRP A 114 0.81 -9.07 -24.33
CA TRP A 114 1.40 -7.77 -24.66
C TRP A 114 2.44 -7.40 -23.61
N LYS A 115 3.71 -7.80 -23.85
CA LYS A 115 4.86 -7.49 -22.99
C LYS A 115 5.14 -5.98 -23.02
N HIS A 116 4.50 -5.27 -22.11
CA HIS A 116 4.71 -3.84 -21.94
C HIS A 116 5.53 -3.62 -20.69
N HIS A 117 6.71 -3.04 -20.88
CA HIS A 117 7.60 -2.71 -19.79
C HIS A 117 7.37 -1.25 -19.41
N TRP A 118 6.98 -0.99 -18.17
CA TRP A 118 6.89 0.38 -17.68
C TRP A 118 8.16 0.73 -16.92
N ILE A 119 8.68 1.91 -17.17
CA ILE A 119 9.78 2.47 -16.39
C ILE A 119 9.40 3.85 -15.90
N GLY A 120 9.81 4.17 -14.69
CA GLY A 120 9.61 5.47 -14.10
C GLY A 120 10.74 5.85 -13.17
N GLY A 121 11.07 7.14 -13.16
CA GLY A 121 12.02 7.76 -12.24
C GLY A 121 11.50 9.12 -11.77
N ALA A 122 11.57 9.38 -10.46
CA ALA A 122 11.35 10.69 -9.87
C ALA A 122 12.51 10.99 -8.90
N THR A 123 13.16 12.14 -9.06
CA THR A 123 14.38 12.52 -8.31
C THR A 123 14.15 13.81 -7.56
N GLY A 124 14.69 13.90 -6.34
CA GLY A 124 14.54 15.09 -5.50
C GLY A 124 13.08 15.38 -5.15
N THR A 125 12.35 14.33 -4.77
CA THR A 125 10.91 14.41 -4.50
C THR A 125 10.61 15.20 -3.23
N LYS A 126 9.62 16.08 -3.30
CA LYS A 126 9.07 16.82 -2.17
C LYS A 126 7.56 16.58 -2.06
N LEU A 127 7.03 16.65 -0.85
CA LEU A 127 5.61 16.41 -0.55
C LEU A 127 4.97 17.71 -0.06
N ASP A 128 3.69 17.92 -0.38
CA ASP A 128 2.94 19.07 0.13
C ASP A 128 2.74 18.91 1.65
N ARG A 129 3.31 19.84 2.44
CA ARG A 129 3.35 19.80 3.90
C ARG A 129 1.94 19.82 4.50
N ALA A 130 1.08 20.72 4.03
CA ALA A 130 -0.27 20.86 4.58
C ALA A 130 -1.11 19.60 4.28
N ALA A 131 -1.01 19.07 3.06
CA ALA A 131 -1.67 17.83 2.68
C ALA A 131 -1.14 16.63 3.48
N PHE A 132 0.18 16.55 3.69
CA PHE A 132 0.81 15.52 4.52
C PHE A 132 0.28 15.54 5.96
N GLU A 133 0.27 16.71 6.61
CA GLU A 133 -0.21 16.84 7.99
C GLU A 133 -1.69 16.44 8.11
N GLN A 134 -2.52 16.80 7.13
CA GLN A 134 -3.94 16.43 7.11
C GLN A 134 -4.20 14.97 6.80
N ALA A 135 -3.41 14.33 5.92
CA ALA A 135 -3.71 12.99 5.43
C ALA A 135 -2.94 11.88 6.16
N VAL A 136 -1.76 12.18 6.71
CA VAL A 136 -0.89 11.20 7.38
C VAL A 136 -0.95 11.37 8.89
N LEU A 137 -0.83 12.60 9.40
CA LEU A 137 -0.83 12.83 10.84
C LEU A 137 -2.25 12.85 11.43
N ALA A 138 -3.29 13.17 10.65
CA ALA A 138 -4.66 13.15 11.14
C ALA A 138 -5.21 11.72 11.34
N ASP A 139 -4.81 10.77 10.48
CA ASP A 139 -5.14 9.33 10.64
C ASP A 139 -4.61 8.76 11.96
N LEU A 140 -3.64 9.45 12.57
CA LEU A 140 -2.99 9.08 13.82
C LEU A 140 -3.48 9.88 15.03
N ARG A 141 -4.35 10.87 14.85
CA ARG A 141 -4.98 11.53 16.00
C ARG A 141 -5.88 10.48 16.65
N PRO A 142 -5.78 10.24 17.97
CA PRO A 142 -6.75 9.42 18.66
C PRO A 142 -8.12 10.03 18.35
N ALA A 143 -8.99 9.25 17.70
CA ALA A 143 -10.35 9.68 17.47
C ALA A 143 -10.90 10.19 18.81
N PRO A 144 -11.52 11.39 18.85
CA PRO A 144 -12.13 11.85 20.09
C PRO A 144 -13.04 10.71 20.58
N LEU A 145 -12.83 10.32 21.85
CA LEU A 145 -13.51 9.21 22.55
C LEU A 145 -15.05 9.24 22.43
N SER A 146 -15.61 10.30 21.88
CA SER A 146 -17.02 10.52 21.58
C SER A 146 -17.54 9.79 20.33
N ALA A 147 -16.67 9.34 19.41
CA ALA A 147 -17.09 8.74 18.12
C ALA A 147 -16.97 7.20 18.05
N LEU A 148 -16.48 6.56 19.11
CA LEU A 148 -16.17 5.12 19.14
C LEU A 148 -17.16 4.32 20.02
N ASN A 149 -18.42 4.75 20.06
CA ASN A 149 -19.46 4.08 20.82
C ASN A 149 -20.24 3.03 20.03
N GLU A 150 -19.71 2.54 18.91
CA GLU A 150 -20.26 1.36 18.24
C GLU A 150 -19.17 0.32 17.98
N GLN A 151 -19.17 -0.69 18.86
CA GLN A 151 -18.60 -2.02 18.69
C GLN A 151 -17.06 -2.13 18.72
N THR A 152 -16.48 -2.07 19.90
CA THR A 152 -15.27 -2.86 20.18
C THR A 152 -15.36 -3.43 21.59
N GLU A 153 -15.54 -4.75 21.68
CA GLU A 153 -15.47 -5.46 22.96
C GLU A 153 -14.06 -5.31 23.58
N PRO A 154 -13.95 -5.27 24.92
CA PRO A 154 -12.70 -4.95 25.59
C PRO A 154 -11.66 -6.06 25.42
N ALA A 155 -10.47 -5.68 24.93
CA ALA A 155 -9.30 -6.54 24.89
C ALA A 155 -8.91 -7.00 26.30
N ARG A 156 -9.05 -8.30 26.58
CA ARG A 156 -8.49 -8.91 27.79
C ARG A 156 -7.00 -9.12 27.61
N ALA A 157 -6.24 -8.64 28.59
CA ALA A 157 -4.80 -8.77 28.72
C ALA A 157 -4.34 -10.24 28.75
N GLY A 158 -3.19 -10.50 28.11
CA GLY A 158 -2.43 -11.74 28.24
C GLY A 158 -2.80 -12.83 27.24
N GLY A 159 -2.43 -12.68 25.98
CA GLY A 159 -2.62 -13.69 24.94
C GLY A 159 -1.40 -13.82 24.02
N ARG A 160 -1.11 -15.05 23.61
CA ARG A 160 -0.04 -15.46 22.67
C ARG A 160 0.05 -14.48 21.47
N LYS A 161 1.27 -14.14 21.02
CA LYS A 161 1.51 -13.30 19.83
C LYS A 161 0.54 -13.72 18.71
N PRO A 162 -0.19 -12.79 18.06
CA PRO A 162 -1.06 -13.12 16.96
C PRO A 162 -0.23 -13.81 15.87
N SER A 163 -0.58 -15.04 15.53
CA SER A 163 0.10 -15.79 14.47
C SER A 163 -0.01 -15.03 13.16
N ASN A 164 1.08 -14.88 12.40
CA ASN A 164 1.09 -14.24 11.09
C ASN A 164 0.66 -15.25 9.99
N TRP A 165 -0.59 -15.71 10.04
CA TRP A 165 -1.14 -16.73 9.14
C TRP A 165 -1.69 -16.14 7.82
N TRP A 166 -1.64 -14.82 7.67
CA TRP A 166 -2.25 -14.12 6.53
C TRP A 166 -1.57 -14.37 5.19
N PRO A 167 -0.23 -14.42 5.09
CA PRO A 167 0.44 -14.77 3.83
C PRO A 167 0.04 -16.16 3.33
N ASP A 168 -0.09 -17.11 4.25
CA ASP A 168 -0.44 -18.50 3.93
C ASP A 168 -1.88 -18.61 3.42
N VAL A 169 -2.82 -17.91 4.06
CA VAL A 169 -4.21 -17.86 3.61
C VAL A 169 -4.36 -17.15 2.27
N ALA A 170 -3.61 -16.08 2.02
CA ALA A 170 -3.64 -15.35 0.76
C ALA A 170 -3.11 -16.22 -0.40
N GLU A 171 -2.06 -17.01 -0.17
CA GLU A 171 -1.53 -17.97 -1.13
C GLU A 171 -2.58 -19.04 -1.49
N GLU A 172 -3.17 -19.71 -0.48
CA GLU A 172 -4.20 -20.73 -0.74
C GLU A 172 -5.41 -20.16 -1.44
N LEU A 173 -5.88 -18.98 -1.01
CA LEU A 173 -7.03 -18.33 -1.61
C LEU A 173 -6.81 -18.02 -3.10
N ALA A 174 -5.61 -17.57 -3.48
CA ALA A 174 -5.27 -17.31 -4.88
C ALA A 174 -5.28 -18.60 -5.71
N ILE A 175 -4.74 -19.69 -5.17
CA ILE A 175 -4.73 -21.01 -5.83
C ILE A 175 -6.17 -21.54 -5.98
N LEU A 176 -6.96 -21.48 -4.92
CA LEU A 176 -8.33 -21.99 -4.89
C LEU A 176 -9.22 -21.29 -5.93
N ILE A 177 -9.12 -19.96 -6.00
CA ILE A 177 -9.85 -19.17 -7.01
C ILE A 177 -9.35 -19.48 -8.42
N HIS A 178 -8.05 -19.71 -8.61
CA HIS A 178 -7.48 -20.04 -9.92
C HIS A 178 -7.90 -21.42 -10.44
N GLU A 179 -7.88 -22.44 -9.57
CA GLU A 179 -8.11 -23.83 -9.98
C GLU A 179 -9.58 -24.24 -9.97
N GLN A 180 -10.35 -23.77 -8.98
CA GLN A 180 -11.72 -24.23 -8.72
C GLN A 180 -12.75 -23.13 -9.00
N GLY A 181 -12.30 -21.91 -9.27
CA GLY A 181 -13.15 -20.74 -9.35
C GLY A 181 -13.57 -20.23 -7.98
N LEU A 182 -14.36 -19.15 -7.96
CA LEU A 182 -14.94 -18.64 -6.72
C LEU A 182 -16.11 -19.55 -6.28
N PRO A 183 -16.13 -20.05 -5.04
CA PRO A 183 -17.26 -20.79 -4.51
C PRO A 183 -18.54 -19.94 -4.49
N GLU A 184 -19.70 -20.58 -4.56
CA GLU A 184 -21.00 -19.88 -4.60
C GLU A 184 -21.38 -19.21 -3.26
N SER A 185 -20.76 -19.62 -2.15
CA SER A 185 -21.07 -19.09 -0.82
C SER A 185 -19.82 -18.74 -0.02
N GLN A 186 -20.00 -17.77 0.89
CA GLN A 186 -18.95 -17.36 1.83
C GLN A 186 -18.53 -18.53 2.73
N GLU A 187 -19.46 -19.40 3.11
CA GLU A 187 -19.21 -20.58 3.94
C GLU A 187 -18.38 -21.62 3.22
N ALA A 188 -18.65 -21.86 1.94
CA ALA A 188 -17.86 -22.76 1.11
C ALA A 188 -16.43 -22.24 0.96
N LEU A 189 -16.25 -20.93 0.77
CA LEU A 189 -14.92 -20.32 0.67
C LEU A 189 -14.15 -20.42 1.99
N ILE A 190 -14.79 -20.14 3.13
CA ILE A 190 -14.16 -20.27 4.46
C ILE A 190 -13.72 -21.72 4.70
N ALA A 191 -14.60 -22.70 4.43
CA ALA A 191 -14.29 -24.11 4.63
C ALA A 191 -13.15 -24.59 3.72
N ALA A 192 -13.13 -24.12 2.47
CA ALA A 192 -12.10 -24.47 1.50
C ALA A 192 -10.72 -23.91 1.91
N ILE A 193 -10.65 -22.67 2.39
CA ILE A 193 -9.42 -22.06 2.94
C ILE A 193 -8.94 -22.84 4.16
N GLN A 194 -9.83 -23.12 5.13
CA GLN A 194 -9.46 -23.85 6.34
C GLN A 194 -8.93 -25.25 6.01
N SER A 195 -9.60 -25.96 5.10
CA SER A 195 -9.16 -27.28 4.65
C SER A 195 -7.79 -27.25 3.98
N ALA A 196 -7.53 -26.26 3.11
CA ALA A 196 -6.25 -26.11 2.41
C ALA A 196 -5.09 -25.79 3.37
N VAL A 197 -5.30 -24.86 4.31
CA VAL A 197 -4.28 -24.47 5.30
C VAL A 197 -3.96 -25.65 6.24
N THR A 198 -4.99 -26.37 6.71
CA THR A 198 -4.82 -27.56 7.56
C THR A 198 -4.11 -28.69 6.82
N ALA A 199 -4.41 -28.92 5.53
CA ALA A 199 -3.75 -29.94 4.72
C ALA A 199 -2.23 -29.69 4.56
N LYS A 200 -1.79 -28.43 4.65
CA LYS A 200 -0.36 -28.06 4.65
C LYS A 200 0.29 -28.06 6.04
N GLY A 201 -0.41 -28.54 7.07
CA GLY A 201 0.11 -28.63 8.44
C GLY A 201 0.30 -27.27 9.13
N LYS A 202 -0.33 -26.22 8.61
CA LYS A 202 -0.28 -24.86 9.16
C LYS A 202 -1.39 -24.68 10.21
N PRO A 203 -1.23 -23.76 11.18
CA PRO A 203 -2.26 -23.50 12.18
C PRO A 203 -3.56 -23.01 11.53
N GLU A 204 -4.65 -23.73 11.79
CA GLU A 204 -5.95 -23.43 11.20
C GLU A 204 -6.44 -22.04 11.64
N PRO A 205 -6.76 -21.14 10.68
CA PRO A 205 -7.32 -19.84 11.00
C PRO A 205 -8.76 -20.00 11.52
N SER A 206 -9.14 -19.17 12.50
CA SER A 206 -10.51 -19.23 13.01
C SER A 206 -11.49 -18.67 11.97
N ARG A 207 -12.71 -19.20 11.97
CA ARG A 207 -13.80 -18.67 11.12
C ARG A 207 -14.02 -17.18 11.33
N SER A 208 -13.96 -16.70 12.58
CA SER A 208 -14.11 -15.29 12.93
C SER A 208 -13.04 -14.39 12.31
N GLN A 209 -11.84 -14.92 12.07
CA GLN A 209 -10.75 -14.20 11.42
C GLN A 209 -10.90 -14.13 9.89
N LEU A 210 -11.43 -15.19 9.27
CA LEU A 210 -11.62 -15.26 7.81
C LEU A 210 -12.86 -14.48 7.33
N GLN A 211 -13.90 -14.43 8.16
CA GLN A 211 -15.21 -13.94 7.75
C GLN A 211 -15.24 -12.47 7.25
N PRO A 212 -14.55 -11.50 7.88
CA PRO A 212 -14.52 -10.12 7.38
C PRO A 212 -13.90 -10.01 5.98
N VAL A 213 -12.84 -10.78 5.72
CA VAL A 213 -12.14 -10.73 4.44
C VAL A 213 -12.95 -11.41 3.34
N VAL A 214 -13.49 -12.60 3.62
CA VAL A 214 -14.36 -13.32 2.69
C VAL A 214 -15.58 -12.46 2.32
N ARG A 215 -16.18 -11.78 3.29
CA ARG A 215 -17.28 -10.83 3.03
C ARG A 215 -16.84 -9.68 2.13
N SER A 216 -15.65 -9.13 2.35
CA SER A 216 -15.09 -8.05 1.50
C SER A 216 -14.88 -8.51 0.06
N ILE A 217 -14.36 -9.72 -0.15
CA ILE A 217 -14.16 -10.33 -1.48
C ILE A 217 -15.49 -10.46 -2.21
N PHE A 218 -16.49 -11.08 -1.58
CA PHE A 218 -17.81 -11.25 -2.20
C PHE A 218 -18.50 -9.90 -2.49
N SER A 219 -18.35 -8.90 -1.61
CA SER A 219 -18.87 -7.54 -1.86
C SER A 219 -18.25 -6.94 -3.11
N ARG A 220 -16.91 -6.97 -3.22
CA ARG A 220 -16.19 -6.40 -4.37
C ARG A 220 -16.48 -7.14 -5.68
N ILE A 221 -16.64 -8.46 -5.62
CA ILE A 221 -17.00 -9.25 -6.80
C ILE A 221 -18.42 -8.93 -7.27
N LYS A 222 -19.36 -8.77 -6.32
CA LYS A 222 -20.72 -8.34 -6.63
C LYS A 222 -20.77 -6.92 -7.19
N GLU A 223 -19.94 -6.02 -6.67
CA GLU A 223 -19.79 -4.63 -7.17
C GLU A 223 -19.11 -4.58 -8.55
N ALA A 224 -18.24 -5.54 -8.87
CA ALA A 224 -17.52 -5.61 -10.14
C ALA A 224 -18.35 -6.15 -11.33
N GLY A 225 -19.61 -6.53 -11.11
CA GLY A 225 -20.58 -6.79 -12.19
C GLY A 225 -20.88 -8.25 -12.45
N ASN A 226 -21.63 -8.85 -11.51
CA ASN A 226 -22.80 -9.67 -11.83
C ASN A 226 -24.05 -8.88 -11.44
#